data_AF-A0A919X7Q3-F1
#
_entry.id   AF-A0A919X7Q3-F1
#
_cell.length_a   1.000
_cell.length_b   1.000
_cell.length_c   1.000
_cell.angle_alpha   90.00
_cell.angle_beta   90.00
_cell.angle_gamma   90.00
#
_symmetry.space_group_name_H-M   'P 1'
#
loop_
_entity.id
_entity.type
_entity.pdbx_description
1 polymer ?
#
loop_
_entity_poly.entity_id
_entity_poly.type
_entity_poly.pdbx_seq_one_letter_code
_entity_poly.pdbx_strand_id
1 'polypeptide(L)' 'MRHIVLGIIFLVVAIVALVSVVRQMKYRNYFALGFSGLTVLVFGFFSIATIVKVLKDSL' A
#
# COMPACT_ATOMS: atom_id res chain seq x y z
N MET A 1 5.13 -21.41 4.77
CA MET A 1 6.27 -20.71 4.12
C MET A 1 5.99 -19.20 4.09
N ARG A 2 6.67 -18.45 4.96
CA ARG A 2 6.81 -16.97 5.08
C ARG A 2 5.78 -16.05 4.40
N HIS A 3 4.56 -15.97 4.95
CA HIS A 3 3.56 -14.93 4.61
C HIS A 3 4.02 -13.49 4.91
N ILE A 4 5.09 -13.33 5.69
CA ILE A 4 5.67 -12.04 6.09
C ILE A 4 6.22 -11.25 4.89
N VAL A 5 6.72 -11.95 3.85
CA VAL A 5 7.31 -11.30 2.66
C VAL A 5 6.26 -10.52 1.87
N LEU A 6 5.04 -11.05 1.76
CA LEU A 6 3.94 -10.37 1.05
C LEU A 6 3.51 -9.10 1.79
N GLY A 7 3.42 -9.14 3.12
CA GLY A 7 3.08 -7.96 3.93
C GLY A 7 4.10 -6.84 3.77
N ILE A 8 5.39 -7.17 3.82
CA ILE A 8 6.48 -6.19 3.63
C ILE A 8 6.46 -5.58 2.23
N ILE A 9 6.28 -6.41 1.19
CA ILE A 9 6.21 -5.91 -0.20
C ILE A 9 5.02 -4.96 -0.37
N PHE A 10 3.84 -5.30 0.15
CA PHE A 10 2.67 -4.43 0.09
C PHE A 10 2.87 -3.11 0.84
N LEU A 11 3.59 -3.14 1.96
CA LEU A 11 3.90 -1.95 2.75
C LEU A 11 4.85 -1.01 1.99
N VAL A 12 5.90 -1.55 1.37
CA VAL A 12 6.84 -0.78 0.53
C VAL A 12 6.13 -0.17 -0.67
N VAL A 13 5.30 -0.95 -1.37
CA VAL A 13 4.51 -0.46 -2.51
C VAL A 13 3.54 0.64 -2.07
N ALA A 14 2.86 0.49 -0.93
CA ALA A 14 1.94 1.49 -0.40
C ALA A 14 2.65 2.82 -0.08
N ILE A 15 3.85 2.79 0.52
CA ILE A 15 4.64 4.01 0.80
C ILE A 15 5.03 4.72 -0.50
N VAL A 16 5.55 4.00 -1.49
CA VAL A 16 5.95 4.57 -2.79
C VAL A 16 4.74 5.15 -3.54
N ALA A 17 3.59 4.46 -3.47
CA ALA A 17 2.35 4.96 -4.05
C ALA A 17 1.86 6.24 -3.37
N LEU A 18 1.96 6.34 -2.04
CA LEU A 18 1.58 7.54 -1.27
C LEU A 18 2.42 8.76 -1.69
N VAL A 19 3.73 8.58 -1.83
CA VAL A 19 4.63 9.63 -2.34
C VAL A 19 4.23 10.05 -3.76
N SER A 20 3.87 9.11 -4.62
CA SER A 20 3.36 9.40 -5.96
C SER A 20 2.06 10.20 -5.95
N VAL A 21 1.10 9.88 -5.08
CA VAL A 21 -0.17 10.63 -4.92
C VAL A 21 0.11 12.09 -4.60
N VAL A 22 0.93 12.34 -3.57
CA VAL A 22 1.29 13.70 -3.12
C VAL A 22 2.01 14.46 -4.23
N ARG A 23 2.92 13.81 -4.96
CA ARG A 23 3.62 14.45 -6.08
C ARG A 23 2.68 14.78 -7.23
N GLN A 24 1.78 13.86 -7.57
CA GLN A 24 0.88 14.00 -8.73
C GLN A 24 -0.22 15.04 -8.54
N MET A 25 -0.65 15.30 -7.29
CA MET A 25 -1.48 16.46 -6.97
C MET A 25 -0.85 17.77 -7.46
N LYS A 26 0.48 17.90 -7.40
CA LYS A 26 1.18 19.12 -7.85
C LYS A 26 1.31 19.20 -9.38
N TYR A 27 1.36 18.07 -10.08
CA TYR A 27 1.48 18.01 -11.54
C TYR A 27 0.13 18.04 -12.28
N ARG A 28 -1.01 18.17 -11.58
CA ARG A 28 -2.38 18.11 -12.16
C ARG A 28 -2.66 16.88 -13.03
N ASN A 29 -1.91 15.78 -12.83
CA ASN A 29 -2.12 14.56 -13.60
C ASN A 29 -3.20 13.69 -12.95
N TYR A 30 -4.47 13.99 -13.25
CA TYR A 30 -5.64 13.34 -12.65
C TYR A 30 -5.68 11.83 -12.86
N PHE A 31 -5.17 11.33 -14.00
CA PHE A 31 -5.19 9.90 -14.32
C PHE A 31 -4.22 9.11 -13.44
N ALA A 32 -3.00 9.62 -13.28
CA ALA A 32 -2.02 9.01 -12.40
C ALA A 32 -2.45 9.16 -10.93
N LEU A 33 -3.05 10.29 -10.55
CA LEU A 33 -3.53 10.53 -9.20
C LEU A 33 -4.63 9.52 -8.81
N GLY A 34 -5.54 9.23 -9.73
CA GLY A 34 -6.53 8.15 -9.56
C GLY A 34 -5.87 6.78 -9.40
N PHE A 35 -4.91 6.43 -10.27
CA PHE A 35 -4.22 5.14 -10.22
C PHE A 35 -3.38 4.96 -8.94
N SER A 36 -2.62 5.98 -8.55
CA SER A 36 -1.79 5.96 -7.34
C SER A 36 -2.65 5.97 -6.08
N GLY A 37 -3.77 6.71 -6.08
CA GLY A 37 -4.76 6.67 -4.99
C GLY A 37 -5.40 5.30 -4.83
N LEU A 38 -5.80 4.66 -5.93
CA LEU A 38 -6.32 3.29 -5.93
C LEU A 38 -5.28 2.29 -5.42
N THR A 39 -4.02 2.49 -5.81
CA THR A 39 -2.89 1.66 -5.37
C THR A 39 -2.70 1.78 -3.86
N VAL A 40 -2.70 2.99 -3.29
CA VAL A 40 -2.61 3.19 -1.84
C VAL A 40 -3.78 2.52 -1.11
N LEU A 41 -5.01 2.62 -1.64
CA LEU A 41 -6.18 1.97 -1.05
C LEU A 41 -6.06 0.44 -1.03
N VAL A 42 -5.77 -0.17 -2.18
CA VAL A 42 -5.71 -1.64 -2.29
C VAL A 42 -4.51 -2.19 -1.52
N PHE A 43 -3.31 -1.65 -1.76
CA PHE A 43 -2.09 -2.15 -1.12
C PHE A 43 -1.99 -1.78 0.36
N GLY A 44 -2.50 -0.61 0.77
CA GLY A 44 -2.61 -0.23 2.17
C GLY A 44 -3.57 -1.15 2.94
N PHE A 45 -4.73 -1.45 2.36
CA PHE A 45 -5.70 -2.37 2.97
C PHE A 45 -5.13 -3.80 3.11
N PHE A 46 -4.48 -4.32 2.05
CA PHE A 46 -3.82 -5.62 2.10
C PHE A 46 -2.64 -5.68 3.08
N SER A 47 -1.90 -4.59 3.22
CA SER A 47 -0.81 -4.49 4.20
C SER A 47 -1.36 -4.59 5.64
N ILE A 48 -2.42 -3.86 5.96
CA ILE A 48 -3.06 -3.91 7.29
C ILE A 48 -3.62 -5.31 7.57
N ALA A 49 -4.35 -5.90 6.62
CA ALA A 49 -4.89 -7.25 6.75
C ALA A 49 -3.78 -8.29 7.01
N THR A 50 -2.62 -8.12 6.37
CA THR A 50 -1.47 -9.01 6.58
C THR A 50 -0.87 -8.84 7.97
N ILE A 51 -0.69 -7.59 8.44
CA ILE A 51 -0.19 -7.31 9.80
C ILE A 51 -1.15 -7.86 10.86
N VAL A 52 -2.46 -7.66 10.71
CA VAL A 52 -3.49 -8.18 11.62
C VAL A 52 -3.47 -9.70 11.65
N LYS A 53 -3.33 -10.35 10.49
CA LYS A 53 -3.24 -11.81 10.41
C LYS A 53 -1.99 -12.34 11.10
N VAL A 54 -0.83 -11.71 10.89
CA VAL A 54 0.42 -12.06 11.59
C VAL A 54 0.29 -11.88 13.10
N LEU A 55 -0.32 -10.78 13.55
CA LEU A 55 -0.51 -10.52 14.98
C LEU A 55 -1.46 -11.54 15.63
N LYS A 56 -2.56 -11.90 14.95
CA LYS A 56 -3.53 -12.89 15.44
C LYS A 56 -2.98 -14.31 15.44
N ASP A 57 -2.12 -14.65 14.48
CA ASP A 57 -1.45 -15.97 14.42
C ASP A 57 -0.39 -16.14 15.51
N SER A 58 0.10 -15.02 16.06
CA SER A 58 1.16 -14.99 17.07
C SER A 58 0.65 -14.96 18.53
N LEU A 59 -0.66 -15.04 18.74
CA LEU A 59 -1.35 -15.06 20.04
C LEU A 59 -2.07 -16.40 20.25
#